data_AF-A0A9P5X0K5-F1
#
_entry.id   AF-A0A9P5X0K5-F1
#
_cell.length_a   1.000
_cell.length_b   1.000
_cell.length_c   1.000
_cell.angle_alpha   90.00
_cell.angle_beta   90.00
_cell.angle_gamma   90.00
#
_symmetry.space_group_name_H-M   'P 1'
#
loop_
_entity.id
_entity.type
_entity.pdbx_description
1 polymer ?
#
loop_
_entity_poly.entity_id
_entity_poly.type
_entity_poly.pdbx_seq_one_letter_code
_entity_poly.pdbx_strand_id
1 'polypeptide(L)'
;MLYVSICPLIPDQTDGTITLELGAAVLQARRTVQQHLFAAVVALKNLQSVSWDYHMLEPPDTMTDFIHALGTLKSLTHFELYGQIDSVTTLSLQPLCNLHLVKISWNSPQMKAILLQVAQLIERSPNLQELVAYSLSHTVGDLPFSTLVPPLPQPLSLTKLDLNGVEITPEDVHTHIWHFHNLKSLQYKLRGDLSSLWPSLGEHNVHLKSLSTNAKIYPLLSDYLISYTGLEELDLEAKHLADNLSDVVDKFYSVLSHHHWTLKRVQLKYPLGKAWAQKPMDAQLEGILKCNKLKELWVNFLFMHGASVQECSFNNNLAADCNAISKTQASAIVFVMQQQGCT
;
A
#
# COMPACT_ATOMS: atom_id res chain seq x y z
N MET A 1 21.15 -3.75 -1.99
CA MET A 1 19.93 -4.21 -1.28
C MET A 1 20.24 -5.58 -0.70
N LEU A 2 19.89 -5.81 0.56
CA LEU A 2 20.00 -7.11 1.23
C LEU A 2 18.59 -7.60 1.54
N TYR A 3 18.26 -8.80 1.08
CA TYR A 3 17.06 -9.50 1.49
C TYR A 3 17.43 -10.55 2.52
N VAL A 4 16.72 -10.57 3.64
CA VAL A 4 16.95 -11.50 4.75
C VAL A 4 15.66 -12.23 5.02
N SER A 5 15.70 -13.55 4.89
CA SER A 5 14.69 -14.46 5.41
C SER A 5 15.42 -15.61 6.07
N ILE A 6 15.23 -15.78 7.38
CA ILE A 6 15.79 -16.91 8.11
C ILE A 6 14.65 -17.90 8.29
N CYS A 7 14.41 -18.72 7.24
CA CYS A 7 13.36 -19.71 7.29
C CYS A 7 13.60 -20.69 8.44
N PRO A 8 12.59 -20.93 9.29
CA PRO A 8 12.69 -22.04 10.22
C PRO A 8 12.77 -23.36 9.48
N LEU A 9 13.58 -24.26 10.01
CA LEU A 9 13.39 -25.68 9.77
C LEU A 9 12.03 -26.05 10.37
N ILE A 10 11.01 -26.16 9.53
CA ILE A 10 9.82 -26.93 9.87
C ILE A 10 10.24 -28.39 9.64
N PRO A 11 10.44 -29.21 10.69
CA PRO A 11 10.64 -30.63 10.48
C PRO A 11 9.40 -31.13 9.74
N ASP A 12 9.59 -31.61 8.51
CA ASP A 12 8.51 -32.17 7.72
C ASP A 12 7.86 -33.27 8.56
N GLN A 13 6.55 -33.15 8.83
CA GLN A 13 5.83 -34.16 9.61
C GLN A 13 5.61 -35.46 8.80
N THR A 14 6.18 -35.56 7.60
CA THR A 14 6.13 -36.75 6.76
C THR A 14 7.11 -37.82 7.27
N ASP A 15 6.55 -38.85 7.92
CA ASP A 15 7.12 -40.18 8.14
C ASP A 15 8.59 -40.27 8.59
N GLY A 16 8.82 -39.95 9.88
CA GLY A 16 9.69 -40.69 10.81
C GLY A 16 11.20 -40.82 10.52
N THR A 17 11.70 -40.37 9.37
CA THR A 17 13.03 -40.74 8.88
C THR A 17 13.72 -39.64 8.10
N ILE A 18 13.38 -38.36 8.36
CA ILE A 18 14.34 -37.29 8.08
C ILE A 18 15.54 -37.56 8.99
N THR A 19 16.61 -38.06 8.38
CA THR A 19 17.81 -38.57 9.05
C THR A 19 18.37 -37.55 10.04
N LEU A 20 18.60 -37.96 11.30
CA LEU A 20 19.23 -37.19 12.38
C LEU A 20 20.48 -36.42 11.92
N GLU A 21 21.21 -36.95 10.94
CA GLU A 21 22.40 -36.33 10.35
C GLU A 21 22.10 -35.06 9.54
N LEU A 22 21.01 -35.02 8.76
CA LEU A 22 20.58 -33.83 8.03
C LEU A 22 20.18 -32.72 9.03
N GLY A 23 19.51 -33.10 10.12
CA GLY A 23 19.19 -32.18 11.21
C GLY A 23 20.45 -31.59 11.87
N ALA A 24 21.45 -32.41 12.16
CA ALA A 24 22.71 -31.96 12.75
C ALA A 24 23.51 -31.03 11.83
N ALA A 25 23.60 -31.35 10.53
CA ALA A 25 24.30 -30.54 9.55
C ALA A 25 23.65 -29.15 9.37
N VAL A 26 22.31 -29.10 9.29
CA VAL A 26 21.60 -27.82 9.16
C VAL A 26 21.70 -27.00 10.45
N LEU A 27 21.63 -27.62 11.63
CA LEU A 27 21.85 -26.93 12.90
C LEU A 27 23.26 -26.34 12.98
N GLN A 28 24.28 -27.07 12.51
CA GLN A 28 25.65 -26.57 12.48
C GLN A 28 25.80 -25.41 11.49
N ALA A 29 25.27 -25.53 10.27
CA ALA A 29 25.26 -24.45 9.30
C ALA A 29 24.57 -23.18 9.85
N ARG A 30 23.44 -23.35 10.53
CA ARG A 30 22.72 -22.26 11.21
C ARG A 30 23.58 -21.56 12.24
N ARG A 31 24.25 -22.32 13.13
CA ARG A 31 25.16 -21.74 14.13
C ARG A 31 26.30 -20.97 13.48
N THR A 32 26.90 -21.53 12.42
CA THR A 32 27.98 -20.84 11.68
C THR A 32 27.49 -19.54 11.07
N VAL A 33 26.32 -19.53 10.43
CA VAL A 33 25.73 -18.29 9.90
C VAL A 33 25.47 -17.28 11.02
N GLN A 34 24.88 -17.70 12.15
CA GLN A 34 24.62 -16.82 13.29
C GLN A 34 25.90 -16.21 13.87
N GLN A 35 26.96 -17.02 14.03
CA GLN A 35 28.25 -16.57 14.53
C GLN A 35 28.91 -15.51 13.64
N HIS A 36 28.68 -15.56 12.33
CA HIS A 36 29.29 -14.65 11.37
C HIS A 36 28.34 -13.55 10.86
N LEU A 37 27.05 -13.60 11.20
CA LEU A 37 26.02 -12.70 10.66
C LEU A 37 26.37 -11.24 10.96
N PHE A 38 26.72 -10.93 12.21
CA PHE A 38 27.09 -9.58 12.60
C PHE A 38 28.26 -9.05 11.75
N ALA A 39 29.38 -9.79 11.72
CA ALA A 39 30.57 -9.39 10.98
C ALA A 39 30.30 -9.25 9.47
N ALA A 40 29.52 -10.17 8.91
CA ALA A 40 29.13 -10.14 7.51
C ALA A 40 28.30 -8.89 7.17
N VAL A 41 27.31 -8.55 8.00
CA VAL A 41 26.46 -7.36 7.80
C VAL A 41 27.26 -6.08 7.95
N VAL A 42 28.09 -5.95 8.99
CA VAL A 42 28.95 -4.77 9.20
C VAL A 42 29.95 -4.56 8.05
N ALA A 43 30.39 -5.64 7.39
CA ALA A 43 31.27 -5.54 6.23
C ALA A 43 30.58 -4.90 5.00
N LEU A 44 29.24 -4.87 4.95
CA LEU A 44 28.45 -4.27 3.86
C LEU A 44 28.34 -2.74 4.00
N LYS A 45 29.47 -2.04 4.02
CA LYS A 45 29.58 -0.59 4.27
C LYS A 45 28.75 0.32 3.34
N ASN A 46 28.33 -0.19 2.18
CA ASN A 46 27.53 0.52 1.18
C ASN A 46 26.07 0.04 1.14
N LEU A 47 25.63 -0.75 2.12
CA LEU A 47 24.27 -1.26 2.18
C LEU A 47 23.29 -0.12 2.48
N GLN A 48 22.37 0.13 1.53
CA GLN A 48 21.39 1.21 1.65
C GLN A 48 19.98 0.72 2.01
N SER A 49 19.67 -0.53 1.69
CA SER A 49 18.33 -1.08 1.81
C SER A 49 18.37 -2.51 2.34
N VAL A 50 17.56 -2.75 3.36
CA VAL A 50 17.32 -4.07 3.95
C VAL A 50 15.83 -4.36 3.94
N SER A 51 15.51 -5.57 3.49
CA SER A 51 14.17 -6.13 3.53
C SER A 51 14.25 -7.42 4.33
N TRP A 52 13.62 -7.45 5.50
CA TRP A 52 13.69 -8.56 6.44
C TRP A 52 12.32 -9.19 6.62
N ASP A 53 12.20 -10.44 6.22
CA ASP A 53 11.05 -11.30 6.52
C ASP A 53 11.32 -12.06 7.81
N TYR A 54 10.77 -11.52 8.89
CA TYR A 54 10.91 -12.01 10.24
C TYR A 54 10.00 -13.21 10.50
N HIS A 55 10.60 -14.29 10.98
CA HIS A 55 9.88 -15.47 11.46
C HIS A 55 9.97 -15.63 12.98
N MET A 56 8.85 -16.01 13.61
CA MET A 56 8.72 -16.26 15.06
C MET A 56 9.71 -17.30 15.65
N LEU A 57 10.33 -18.11 14.78
CA LEU A 57 11.25 -19.18 15.15
C LEU A 57 12.73 -18.75 15.08
N GLU A 58 13.00 -17.49 14.77
CA GLU A 58 14.32 -16.90 14.88
C GLU A 58 14.72 -16.72 16.36
N PRO A 59 15.98 -16.99 16.75
CA PRO A 59 16.39 -16.84 18.15
C PRO A 59 16.54 -15.34 18.48
N PRO A 60 16.04 -14.87 19.63
CA PRO A 60 16.08 -13.45 20.02
C PRO A 60 17.46 -12.82 19.88
N ASP A 61 18.52 -13.51 20.31
CA ASP A 61 19.88 -12.99 20.26
C ASP A 61 20.34 -12.72 18.81
N THR A 62 19.95 -13.58 17.86
CA THR A 62 20.27 -13.38 16.44
C THR A 62 19.59 -12.12 15.88
N MET A 63 18.34 -11.86 16.29
CA MET A 63 17.62 -10.65 15.89
C MET A 63 18.29 -9.40 16.44
N THR A 64 18.66 -9.43 17.73
CA THR A 64 19.33 -8.32 18.40
C THR A 64 20.67 -8.01 17.75
N ASP A 65 21.48 -9.04 17.49
CA ASP A 65 22.76 -8.90 16.79
C ASP A 65 22.57 -8.36 15.38
N PHE A 66 21.57 -8.85 14.64
CA PHE A 66 21.28 -8.38 13.29
C PHE A 66 20.90 -6.90 13.27
N ILE A 67 19.95 -6.47 14.11
CA ILE A 67 19.57 -5.05 14.19
C ILE A 67 20.73 -4.18 14.67
N HIS A 68 21.52 -4.65 15.64
CA HIS A 68 22.69 -3.91 16.10
C HIS A 68 23.72 -3.74 14.97
N ALA A 69 23.96 -4.79 14.18
CA ALA A 69 24.83 -4.73 13.00
C ALA A 69 24.33 -3.70 11.99
N LEU A 70 23.02 -3.69 11.70
CA LEU A 70 22.39 -2.71 10.83
C LEU A 70 22.55 -1.27 11.34
N GLY A 71 22.43 -1.04 12.65
CA GLY A 71 22.62 0.28 13.27
C GLY A 71 24.04 0.84 13.11
N THR A 72 25.04 -0.01 12.81
CA THR A 72 26.40 0.45 12.50
C THR A 72 26.55 0.99 11.08
N LEU A 73 25.62 0.66 10.17
CA LEU A 73 25.70 0.98 8.75
C LEU A 73 25.17 2.38 8.47
N LYS A 74 26.07 3.37 8.38
CA LYS A 74 25.71 4.78 8.13
C LYS A 74 25.09 5.02 6.74
N SER A 75 25.24 4.10 5.80
CA SER A 75 24.61 4.16 4.47
C SER A 75 23.16 3.67 4.46
N LEU A 76 22.71 3.00 5.52
CA LEU A 76 21.37 2.41 5.57
C LEU A 76 20.31 3.51 5.60
N THR A 77 19.42 3.49 4.63
CA THR A 77 18.36 4.50 4.46
C THR A 77 16.98 3.88 4.30
N HIS A 78 16.89 2.59 3.93
CA HIS A 78 15.62 1.90 3.72
C HIS A 78 15.58 0.64 4.60
N PHE A 79 14.51 0.52 5.39
CA PHE A 79 14.28 -0.62 6.25
C PHE A 79 12.86 -1.14 6.04
N GLU A 80 12.76 -2.42 5.69
CA GLU A 80 11.49 -3.12 5.59
C GLU A 80 11.47 -4.31 6.56
N LEU A 81 10.40 -4.41 7.35
CA LEU A 81 10.15 -5.50 8.27
C LEU A 81 8.82 -6.15 7.91
N TYR A 82 8.88 -7.38 7.45
CA TYR A 82 7.73 -8.24 7.25
C TYR A 82 7.72 -9.29 8.35
N GLY A 83 6.57 -9.75 8.82
CA GLY A 83 6.60 -10.87 9.74
C GLY A 83 5.29 -11.22 10.41
N GLN A 84 5.22 -12.50 10.79
CA GLN A 84 4.19 -13.02 11.68
C GLN A 84 4.69 -12.91 13.13
N ILE A 85 4.43 -11.76 13.73
CA ILE A 85 4.96 -11.41 15.04
C ILE A 85 3.93 -11.77 16.11
N ASP A 86 3.89 -13.06 16.47
CA ASP A 86 2.90 -13.56 17.42
C ASP A 86 3.32 -13.43 18.89
N SER A 87 4.57 -13.08 19.21
CA SER A 87 5.01 -12.95 20.62
C SER A 87 6.33 -12.19 20.87
N VAL A 88 6.64 -11.12 20.12
CA VAL A 88 7.97 -10.49 20.21
C VAL A 88 7.99 -9.37 21.24
N THR A 89 8.40 -9.71 22.47
CA THR A 89 8.75 -8.72 23.50
C THR A 89 10.21 -8.25 23.43
N THR A 90 11.04 -8.80 22.53
CA THR A 90 12.49 -8.59 22.55
C THR A 90 13.09 -7.85 21.36
N LEU A 91 12.37 -7.64 20.27
CA LEU A 91 12.90 -6.89 19.12
C LEU A 91 12.97 -5.40 19.45
N SER A 92 14.19 -4.86 19.50
CA SER A 92 14.43 -3.42 19.66
C SER A 92 14.94 -2.83 18.36
N LEU A 93 14.29 -1.78 17.87
CA LEU A 93 14.71 -1.02 16.68
C LEU A 93 15.58 0.20 17.05
N GLN A 94 16.00 0.31 18.30
CA GLN A 94 16.77 1.44 18.83
C GLN A 94 18.06 1.77 18.04
N PRO A 95 18.86 0.79 17.58
CA PRO A 95 20.09 1.08 16.84
C PRO A 95 19.87 1.75 15.48
N LEU A 96 18.67 1.65 14.90
CA LEU A 96 18.35 2.23 13.60
C LEU A 96 17.99 3.72 13.73
N CYS A 97 18.46 4.53 12.79
CA CYS A 97 18.22 5.96 12.71
C CYS A 97 18.47 6.50 11.29
N ASN A 98 18.09 7.75 11.04
CA ASN A 98 18.33 8.47 9.78
C ASN A 98 17.78 7.76 8.52
N LEU A 99 16.65 7.06 8.65
CA LEU A 99 16.03 6.37 7.52
C LEU A 99 15.21 7.33 6.65
N HIS A 100 15.13 7.03 5.35
CA HIS A 100 14.26 7.68 4.38
C HIS A 100 13.01 6.85 4.08
N LEU A 101 13.10 5.52 4.20
CA LEU A 101 11.97 4.62 4.02
C LEU A 101 11.88 3.66 5.21
N VAL A 102 10.68 3.58 5.77
CA VAL A 102 10.31 2.57 6.77
C VAL A 102 9.04 1.86 6.30
N LYS A 103 9.13 0.54 6.13
CA LYS A 103 8.00 -0.32 5.77
C LYS A 103 7.83 -1.41 6.80
N ILE A 104 6.67 -1.49 7.43
CA ILE A 104 6.35 -2.57 8.36
C ILE A 104 5.03 -3.21 7.96
N SER A 105 5.04 -4.54 7.96
CA SER A 105 3.83 -5.35 7.85
C SER A 105 3.65 -6.22 9.07
N TRP A 106 2.41 -6.41 9.50
CA TRP A 106 2.09 -7.29 10.62
C TRP A 106 0.81 -8.06 10.43
N ASN A 107 0.63 -9.16 11.15
CA ASN A 107 -0.61 -9.95 11.13
C ASN A 107 -1.19 -10.22 12.53
N SER A 108 -0.59 -9.68 13.59
CA SER A 108 -0.95 -9.98 14.98
C SER A 108 -1.35 -8.74 15.77
N PRO A 109 -2.40 -8.80 16.61
CA PRO A 109 -2.80 -7.69 17.49
C PRO A 109 -1.78 -7.40 18.60
N GLN A 110 -0.84 -8.32 18.85
CA GLN A 110 0.19 -8.17 19.89
C GLN A 110 1.33 -7.21 19.49
N MET A 111 1.26 -6.67 18.28
CA MET A 111 2.26 -5.78 17.67
C MET A 111 2.42 -4.40 18.28
N LYS A 112 1.61 -4.03 19.28
CA LYS A 112 1.68 -2.70 19.92
C LYS A 112 3.10 -2.37 20.38
N ALA A 113 3.84 -3.34 20.93
CA ALA A 113 5.21 -3.13 21.39
C ALA A 113 6.18 -2.74 20.27
N ILE A 114 6.10 -3.42 19.12
CA ILE A 114 6.94 -3.09 17.95
C ILE A 114 6.51 -1.76 17.33
N LEU A 115 5.21 -1.47 17.28
CA LEU A 115 4.73 -0.18 16.77
C LEU A 115 5.28 0.99 17.60
N LEU A 116 5.42 0.84 18.92
CA LEU A 116 6.13 1.83 19.75
C LEU A 116 7.61 1.95 19.38
N GLN A 117 8.29 0.84 19.06
CA GLN A 117 9.67 0.89 18.56
C GLN A 117 9.78 1.59 17.20
N VAL A 118 8.76 1.44 16.35
CA VAL A 118 8.65 2.12 15.06
C VAL A 118 8.42 3.62 15.26
N ALA A 119 7.54 4.02 16.18
CA ALA A 119 7.35 5.43 16.54
C ALA A 119 8.67 6.08 16.97
N GLN A 120 9.42 5.40 17.84
CA GLN A 120 10.76 5.84 18.27
C GLN A 120 11.77 5.87 17.12
N LEU A 121 11.65 4.97 16.13
CA LEU A 121 12.47 4.96 14.93
C LEU A 121 12.17 6.15 14.01
N ILE A 122 10.89 6.50 13.86
CA ILE A 122 10.43 7.66 13.09
C ILE A 122 10.98 8.95 13.72
N GLU A 123 10.91 9.07 15.04
CA GLU A 123 11.50 10.22 15.77
C GLU A 123 13.01 10.37 15.50
N ARG A 124 13.74 9.25 15.40
CA ARG A 124 15.17 9.23 15.07
C ARG A 124 15.48 9.35 13.57
N SER A 125 14.45 9.55 12.73
CA SER A 125 14.57 9.58 11.27
C SER A 125 13.90 10.85 10.72
N PRO A 126 14.45 12.04 10.98
CA PRO A 126 13.83 13.32 10.58
C PRO A 126 13.69 13.49 9.06
N ASN A 127 14.52 12.78 8.28
CA ASN A 127 14.49 12.80 6.81
C ASN A 127 13.59 11.70 6.22
N LEU A 128 12.66 11.13 7.00
CA LEU A 128 11.75 10.10 6.51
C LEU A 128 10.86 10.65 5.39
N GLN A 129 10.86 9.96 4.25
CA GLN A 129 10.11 10.30 3.04
C GLN A 129 9.00 9.31 2.74
N GLU A 130 9.17 8.04 3.09
CA GLU A 130 8.19 6.99 2.86
C GLU A 130 7.90 6.23 4.16
N LEU A 131 6.62 6.22 4.54
CA LEU A 131 6.13 5.40 5.65
C LEU A 131 5.05 4.46 5.13
N VAL A 132 5.30 3.17 5.27
CA VAL A 132 4.36 2.11 4.89
C VAL A 132 4.09 1.25 6.11
N ALA A 133 2.85 1.23 6.56
CA ALA A 133 2.42 0.46 7.72
C ALA A 133 1.14 -0.29 7.35
N TYR A 134 1.23 -1.63 7.27
CA TYR A 134 0.05 -2.42 6.94
C TYR A 134 -0.18 -3.68 7.76
N SER A 135 -1.43 -3.85 8.19
CA SER A 135 -1.95 -5.09 8.76
C SER A 135 -2.38 -6.05 7.64
N LEU A 136 -1.82 -7.26 7.68
CA LEU A 136 -2.26 -8.43 6.91
C LEU A 136 -3.54 -9.05 7.49
N SER A 137 -3.86 -8.77 8.76
CA SER A 137 -5.05 -9.29 9.41
C SER A 137 -6.20 -8.29 9.36
N HIS A 138 -7.37 -8.76 8.92
CA HIS A 138 -8.62 -8.00 8.90
C HIS A 138 -9.30 -7.90 10.28
N THR A 139 -8.76 -8.56 11.31
CA THR A 139 -9.36 -8.64 12.65
C THR A 139 -8.69 -7.78 13.69
N VAL A 140 -7.50 -7.23 13.41
CA VAL A 140 -6.79 -6.36 14.34
C VAL A 140 -7.54 -5.05 14.44
N GLY A 141 -7.95 -4.69 15.67
CA GLY A 141 -8.59 -3.41 15.97
C GLY A 141 -7.71 -2.26 15.49
N ASP A 142 -8.35 -1.21 14.99
CA ASP A 142 -7.67 -0.13 14.30
C ASP A 142 -6.69 0.58 15.26
N LEU A 143 -5.41 0.69 14.84
CA LEU A 143 -4.37 1.36 15.61
C LEU A 143 -4.42 2.86 15.29
N PRO A 144 -4.56 3.76 16.28
CA PRO A 144 -4.52 5.19 16.00
C PRO A 144 -3.19 5.62 15.38
N PHE A 145 -3.23 6.49 14.37
CA PHE A 145 -2.06 7.02 13.68
C PHE A 145 -1.08 7.71 14.65
N SER A 146 -1.57 8.42 15.66
CA SER A 146 -0.77 9.02 16.74
C SER A 146 0.06 8.00 17.54
N THR A 147 -0.29 6.71 17.52
CA THR A 147 0.57 5.67 18.12
C THR A 147 1.81 5.40 17.27
N LEU A 148 1.69 5.55 15.95
CA LEU A 148 2.78 5.33 15.00
C LEU A 148 3.63 6.59 14.81
N VAL A 149 2.99 7.75 14.73
CA VAL A 149 3.67 9.05 14.57
C VAL A 149 3.37 9.89 15.81
N PRO A 150 4.25 9.89 16.82
CA PRO A 150 4.05 10.71 18.01
C PRO A 150 4.18 12.20 17.65
N PRO A 151 3.81 13.14 18.53
CA PRO A 151 4.09 14.55 18.32
C PRO A 151 5.59 14.79 18.19
N LEU A 152 6.05 15.13 16.99
CA LEU A 152 7.47 15.42 16.72
C LEU A 152 7.71 16.93 16.76
N PRO A 153 8.90 17.40 17.15
CA PRO A 153 9.23 18.82 17.16
C PRO A 153 9.39 19.42 15.75
N GLN A 154 9.62 18.58 14.74
CA GLN A 154 9.82 18.99 13.35
C GLN A 154 8.90 18.20 12.42
N PRO A 155 8.37 18.84 11.36
CA PRO A 155 7.56 18.15 10.37
C PRO A 155 8.41 17.11 9.63
N LEU A 156 7.78 15.99 9.26
CA LEU A 156 8.43 14.97 8.44
C LEU A 156 8.36 15.42 6.98
N SER A 157 9.30 14.96 6.16
CA SER A 157 9.29 15.21 4.71
C SER A 157 8.59 14.09 3.94
N LEU A 158 7.46 13.61 4.46
CA LEU A 158 6.74 12.48 3.88
C LEU A 158 6.22 12.84 2.48
N THR A 159 6.65 12.05 1.50
CA THR A 159 6.17 12.10 0.12
C THR A 159 5.21 10.96 -0.18
N LYS A 160 5.34 9.84 0.55
CA LYS A 160 4.47 8.67 0.45
C LYS A 160 4.05 8.15 1.81
N LEU A 161 2.77 7.89 1.95
CA LEU A 161 2.16 7.34 3.14
C LEU A 161 1.22 6.20 2.73
N ASP A 162 1.47 5.00 3.25
CA ASP A 162 0.60 3.83 3.06
C ASP A 162 0.19 3.29 4.43
N LEU A 163 -1.11 3.40 4.73
CA LEU A 163 -1.71 3.11 6.03
C LEU A 163 -2.88 2.13 5.86
N ASN A 164 -2.60 0.84 5.92
CA ASN A 164 -3.62 -0.19 5.80
C ASN A 164 -3.80 -0.88 7.16
N GLY A 165 -4.94 -0.67 7.83
CA GLY A 165 -5.14 -1.12 9.21
C GLY A 165 -4.51 -0.22 10.27
N VAL A 166 -4.23 1.04 9.93
CA VAL A 166 -3.96 2.14 10.87
C VAL A 166 -5.12 3.12 10.76
N GLU A 167 -5.79 3.40 11.88
CA GLU A 167 -6.86 4.39 11.98
C GLU A 167 -6.29 5.80 11.91
N ILE A 168 -6.92 6.67 11.14
CA ILE A 168 -6.66 8.12 11.21
C ILE A 168 -7.93 8.76 11.74
N THR A 169 -7.86 9.27 12.96
CA THR A 169 -8.96 10.01 13.58
C THR A 169 -8.93 11.48 13.14
N PRO A 170 -10.04 12.23 13.27
CA PRO A 170 -10.03 13.68 13.02
C PRO A 170 -8.99 14.43 13.87
N GLU A 171 -8.75 13.98 15.11
CA GLU A 171 -7.73 14.56 15.99
C GLU A 171 -6.31 14.31 15.47
N ASP A 172 -6.06 13.12 14.92
CA ASP A 172 -4.78 12.81 14.26
C ASP A 172 -4.55 13.75 13.08
N VAL A 173 -5.58 14.02 12.26
CA VAL A 173 -5.47 14.97 11.15
C VAL A 173 -5.07 16.35 11.68
N HIS A 174 -5.79 16.88 12.67
CA HIS A 174 -5.50 18.20 13.22
C HIS A 174 -4.07 18.29 13.78
N THR A 175 -3.63 17.26 14.49
CA THR A 175 -2.31 17.21 15.16
C THR A 175 -1.16 16.97 14.17
N HIS A 176 -1.39 16.24 13.09
CA HIS A 176 -0.33 15.71 12.23
C HIS A 176 -0.34 16.24 10.78
N ILE A 177 -1.27 17.12 10.40
CA ILE A 177 -1.39 17.66 9.03
C ILE A 177 -0.09 18.25 8.47
N TRP A 178 0.70 18.91 9.32
CA TRP A 178 1.99 19.50 8.99
C TRP A 178 3.05 18.48 8.51
N HIS A 179 2.95 17.21 8.92
CA HIS A 179 3.82 16.14 8.39
C HIS A 179 3.46 15.79 6.93
N PHE A 180 2.31 16.22 6.42
CA PHE A 180 1.80 15.87 5.09
C PHE A 180 2.02 16.96 4.03
N HIS A 181 2.70 18.06 4.34
CA HIS A 181 2.90 19.17 3.39
C HIS A 181 3.54 18.74 2.06
N ASN A 182 4.43 17.75 2.10
CA ASN A 182 5.10 17.20 0.91
C ASN A 182 4.41 15.95 0.34
N LEU A 183 3.28 15.54 0.90
CA LEU A 183 2.66 14.27 0.56
C LEU A 183 2.18 14.28 -0.90
N LYS A 184 2.60 13.27 -1.66
CA LYS A 184 2.24 13.06 -3.07
C LYS A 184 1.52 11.75 -3.29
N SER A 185 1.74 10.76 -2.44
CA SER A 185 1.09 9.45 -2.55
C SER A 185 0.46 9.09 -1.23
N LEU A 186 -0.85 8.86 -1.25
CA LEU A 186 -1.59 8.38 -0.09
C LEU A 186 -2.28 7.07 -0.45
N GLN A 187 -1.89 6.00 0.22
CA GLN A 187 -2.62 4.75 0.22
C GLN A 187 -3.20 4.52 1.61
N TYR A 188 -4.47 4.20 1.68
CA TYR A 188 -5.07 3.86 2.96
C TYR A 188 -6.23 2.91 2.80
N LYS A 189 -6.34 1.91 3.68
CA LYS A 189 -7.43 0.93 3.67
C LYS A 189 -8.01 0.86 5.06
N LEU A 190 -9.21 1.41 5.25
CA LEU A 190 -9.73 1.81 6.57
C LEU A 190 -11.03 1.14 6.98
N ARG A 191 -11.20 1.11 8.30
CA ARG A 191 -12.48 1.27 9.02
C ARG A 191 -12.40 2.65 9.70
N GLY A 192 -13.24 3.62 9.32
CA GLY A 192 -13.21 4.98 9.90
C GLY A 192 -13.75 6.07 8.97
N ASP A 193 -14.06 7.24 9.53
CA ASP A 193 -14.51 8.41 8.76
C ASP A 193 -13.35 9.40 8.54
N LEU A 194 -12.98 9.59 7.28
CA LEU A 194 -11.98 10.58 6.85
C LEU A 194 -12.60 11.83 6.25
N SER A 195 -13.89 12.08 6.49
CA SER A 195 -14.55 13.28 6.00
C SER A 195 -13.78 14.56 6.34
N SER A 196 -13.11 14.61 7.50
CA SER A 196 -12.26 15.74 7.94
C SER A 196 -10.89 15.81 7.27
N LEU A 197 -10.34 14.70 6.76
CA LEU A 197 -9.00 14.70 6.15
C LEU A 197 -8.96 15.53 4.85
N TRP A 198 -9.96 15.37 3.98
CA TRP A 198 -9.94 16.00 2.66
C TRP A 198 -9.96 17.53 2.71
N PRO A 199 -10.84 18.17 3.50
CA PRO A 199 -10.79 19.62 3.69
C PRO A 199 -9.44 20.07 4.23
N SER A 200 -8.88 19.38 5.24
CA SER A 200 -7.60 19.75 5.82
C SER A 200 -6.44 19.67 4.82
N LEU A 201 -6.38 18.63 3.98
CA LEU A 201 -5.38 18.55 2.91
C LEU A 201 -5.52 19.70 1.91
N GLY A 202 -6.76 20.04 1.54
CA GLY A 202 -7.05 21.18 0.65
C GLY A 202 -6.63 22.52 1.24
N GLU A 203 -7.00 22.80 2.49
CA GLU A 203 -6.63 24.03 3.21
C GLU A 203 -5.11 24.24 3.30
N HIS A 204 -4.35 23.15 3.41
CA HIS A 204 -2.90 23.18 3.51
C HIS A 204 -2.18 23.03 2.15
N ASN A 205 -2.90 23.12 1.03
CA ASN A 205 -2.37 22.99 -0.34
C ASN A 205 -1.61 21.67 -0.58
N VAL A 206 -2.03 20.60 0.09
CA VAL A 206 -1.47 19.26 -0.13
C VAL A 206 -2.19 18.67 -1.34
N HIS A 207 -1.48 18.56 -2.46
CA HIS A 207 -2.01 17.99 -3.70
C HIS A 207 -1.37 16.62 -3.98
N LEU A 208 -2.21 15.58 -3.99
CA LEU A 208 -1.78 14.21 -4.25
C LEU A 208 -1.60 13.95 -5.74
N LYS A 209 -0.58 13.15 -6.07
CA LYS A 209 -0.38 12.56 -7.39
C LYS A 209 -0.94 11.14 -7.47
N SER A 210 -0.92 10.40 -6.36
CA SER A 210 -1.44 9.04 -6.29
C SER A 210 -2.33 8.88 -5.06
N LEU A 211 -3.52 8.32 -5.27
CA LEU A 211 -4.48 8.02 -4.23
C LEU A 211 -4.97 6.58 -4.39
N SER A 212 -4.80 5.75 -3.36
CA SER A 212 -5.36 4.39 -3.31
C SER A 212 -6.18 4.23 -2.03
N THR A 213 -7.46 3.91 -2.15
CA THR A 213 -8.34 3.77 -0.99
C THR A 213 -9.48 2.80 -1.17
N ASN A 214 -9.86 2.15 -0.07
CA ASN A 214 -11.10 1.38 0.01
C ASN A 214 -12.23 2.06 0.80
N ALA A 215 -12.01 3.31 1.21
CA ALA A 215 -12.98 4.05 1.99
C ALA A 215 -14.19 4.46 1.15
N LYS A 216 -15.27 4.81 1.85
CA LYS A 216 -16.48 5.38 1.26
C LYS A 216 -16.12 6.61 0.43
N ILE A 217 -16.67 6.70 -0.77
CA ILE A 217 -16.46 7.82 -1.69
C ILE A 217 -17.36 8.96 -1.22
N TYR A 218 -16.80 9.85 -0.41
CA TYR A 218 -17.53 11.02 0.09
C TYR A 218 -17.58 12.14 -0.95
N PRO A 219 -18.66 12.95 -0.98
CA PRO A 219 -18.68 14.20 -1.76
C PRO A 219 -17.45 15.07 -1.51
N LEU A 220 -16.98 15.13 -0.25
CA LEU A 220 -15.78 15.88 0.17
C LEU A 220 -14.48 15.37 -0.47
N LEU A 221 -14.33 14.06 -0.66
CA LEU A 221 -13.18 13.52 -1.39
C LEU A 221 -13.21 14.00 -2.84
N SER A 222 -14.39 13.97 -3.48
CA SER A 222 -14.52 14.44 -4.86
C SER A 222 -14.27 15.95 -4.95
N ASP A 223 -14.77 16.74 -4.00
CA ASP A 223 -14.49 18.19 -3.93
C ASP A 223 -12.99 18.48 -3.81
N TYR A 224 -12.30 17.75 -2.94
CA TYR A 224 -10.86 17.85 -2.80
C TYR A 224 -10.12 17.45 -4.08
N LEU A 225 -10.51 16.36 -4.74
CA LEU A 225 -9.87 15.96 -6.00
C LEU A 225 -10.17 16.94 -7.15
N ILE A 226 -11.29 17.67 -7.13
CA ILE A 226 -11.62 18.69 -8.14
C ILE A 226 -10.94 20.04 -7.83
N SER A 227 -10.51 20.27 -6.59
CA SER A 227 -9.91 21.56 -6.20
C SER A 227 -8.51 21.79 -6.78
N TYR A 228 -7.86 20.75 -7.32
CA TYR A 228 -6.54 20.83 -7.93
C TYR A 228 -6.44 19.95 -9.18
N THR A 229 -5.41 20.17 -10.00
CA THR A 229 -5.03 19.31 -11.12
C THR A 229 -3.68 18.65 -10.83
N GLY A 230 -3.39 17.51 -11.47
CA GLY A 230 -2.12 16.82 -11.31
C GLY A 230 -2.20 15.42 -10.72
N LEU A 231 -3.41 14.90 -10.50
CA LEU A 231 -3.59 13.50 -10.12
C LEU A 231 -3.13 12.60 -11.29
N GLU A 232 -2.26 11.65 -10.97
CA GLU A 232 -1.67 10.71 -11.92
C GLU A 232 -2.26 9.30 -11.73
N GLU A 233 -2.59 8.91 -10.50
CA GLU A 233 -3.08 7.56 -10.19
C GLU A 233 -4.24 7.60 -9.19
N LEU A 234 -5.27 6.80 -9.46
CA LEU A 234 -6.46 6.69 -8.62
C LEU A 234 -6.93 5.23 -8.55
N ASP A 235 -6.82 4.60 -7.38
CA ASP A 235 -7.33 3.25 -7.10
C ASP A 235 -8.40 3.32 -6.01
N LEU A 236 -9.66 3.15 -6.38
CA LEU A 236 -10.80 3.15 -5.48
C LEU A 236 -11.39 1.74 -5.36
N GLU A 237 -11.52 1.26 -4.13
CA GLU A 237 -12.15 0.00 -3.79
C GLU A 237 -13.38 0.25 -2.91
N ALA A 238 -14.53 0.55 -3.52
CA ALA A 238 -15.72 0.78 -2.71
C ALA A 238 -16.19 -0.52 -2.07
N LYS A 239 -16.17 -0.56 -0.73
CA LYS A 239 -16.74 -1.67 0.04
C LYS A 239 -18.11 -1.34 0.64
N HIS A 240 -18.53 -0.07 0.61
CA HIS A 240 -19.66 0.41 1.39
C HIS A 240 -20.93 0.66 0.55
N LEU A 241 -22.07 0.30 1.14
CA LEU A 241 -23.40 0.39 0.51
C LEU A 241 -23.87 1.83 0.26
N ALA A 242 -23.31 2.81 0.96
CA ALA A 242 -23.71 4.22 0.85
C ALA A 242 -23.09 4.94 -0.37
N ASP A 243 -22.22 4.27 -1.13
CA ASP A 243 -21.61 4.82 -2.35
C ASP A 243 -22.56 4.82 -3.56
N ASN A 244 -23.80 4.35 -3.43
CA ASN A 244 -24.72 4.11 -4.57
C ASN A 244 -25.59 5.28 -5.01
N LEU A 245 -25.28 6.51 -4.57
CA LEU A 245 -26.03 7.68 -5.00
C LEU A 245 -25.54 8.11 -6.39
N SER A 246 -26.45 8.27 -7.35
CA SER A 246 -26.13 8.68 -8.73
C SER A 246 -25.23 9.92 -8.76
N ASP A 247 -25.54 10.91 -7.92
CA ASP A 247 -24.80 12.17 -7.85
C ASP A 247 -23.32 11.97 -7.45
N VAL A 248 -23.02 10.96 -6.62
CA VAL A 248 -21.63 10.65 -6.23
C VAL A 248 -20.88 10.04 -7.41
N VAL A 249 -21.54 9.18 -8.18
CA VAL A 249 -20.97 8.58 -9.40
C VAL A 249 -20.70 9.67 -10.43
N ASP A 250 -21.66 10.55 -10.69
CA ASP A 250 -21.52 11.65 -11.65
C ASP A 250 -20.40 12.62 -11.26
N LYS A 251 -20.37 13.00 -9.97
CA LYS A 251 -19.30 13.84 -9.43
C LYS A 251 -17.93 13.18 -9.55
N PHE A 252 -17.86 11.86 -9.37
CA PHE A 252 -16.62 11.13 -9.57
C PHE A 252 -16.14 11.14 -11.03
N TYR A 253 -17.01 10.93 -12.02
CA TYR A 253 -16.60 11.05 -13.43
C TYR A 253 -16.12 12.46 -13.79
N SER A 254 -16.63 13.49 -13.10
CA SER A 254 -16.09 14.84 -13.22
C SER A 254 -14.66 14.96 -12.71
N VAL A 255 -14.26 14.22 -11.67
CA VAL A 255 -12.86 14.11 -11.22
C VAL A 255 -11.97 13.57 -12.34
N LEU A 256 -12.37 12.46 -12.97
CA LEU A 256 -11.59 11.86 -14.07
C LEU A 256 -11.40 12.86 -15.22
N SER A 257 -12.48 13.54 -15.60
CA SER A 257 -12.47 14.59 -16.61
C SER A 257 -11.59 15.77 -16.22
N HIS A 258 -11.55 16.14 -14.94
CA HIS A 258 -10.72 17.23 -14.43
C HIS A 258 -9.22 16.94 -14.58
N HIS A 259 -8.81 15.68 -14.35
CA HIS A 259 -7.42 15.24 -14.40
C HIS A 259 -6.98 14.65 -15.74
N HIS A 260 -7.74 14.88 -16.82
CA HIS A 260 -7.53 14.24 -18.13
C HIS A 260 -6.11 14.39 -18.71
N TRP A 261 -5.39 15.49 -18.42
CA TRP A 261 -4.02 15.71 -18.91
C TRP A 261 -2.93 15.00 -18.11
N THR A 262 -3.23 14.47 -16.92
CA THR A 262 -2.23 13.94 -15.98
C THR A 262 -2.51 12.51 -15.56
N LEU A 263 -3.77 12.09 -15.59
CA LEU A 263 -4.20 10.77 -15.14
C LEU A 263 -3.61 9.66 -16.03
N LYS A 264 -2.87 8.74 -15.40
CA LYS A 264 -2.17 7.62 -16.03
C LYS A 264 -2.80 6.28 -15.67
N ARG A 265 -3.34 6.15 -14.45
CA ARG A 265 -3.93 4.91 -13.97
C ARG A 265 -5.22 5.19 -13.21
N VAL A 266 -6.26 4.45 -13.57
CA VAL A 266 -7.54 4.43 -12.87
C VAL A 266 -7.90 2.98 -12.57
N GLN A 267 -8.18 2.69 -11.31
CA GLN A 267 -8.66 1.39 -10.87
C GLN A 267 -9.88 1.56 -9.98
N LEU A 268 -10.93 0.84 -10.34
CA LEU A 268 -12.29 1.00 -9.83
C LEU A 268 -12.82 -0.39 -9.48
N LYS A 269 -12.70 -0.75 -8.21
CA LYS A 269 -13.16 -2.03 -7.65
C LYS A 269 -14.46 -1.78 -6.89
N TYR A 270 -15.56 -2.33 -7.38
CA TYR A 270 -16.89 -2.16 -6.78
C TYR A 270 -17.58 -3.51 -6.58
N PRO A 271 -18.45 -3.66 -5.56
CA PRO A 271 -19.24 -4.87 -5.38
C PRO A 271 -20.32 -4.90 -6.46
N LEU A 272 -20.61 -6.09 -6.98
CA LEU A 272 -21.63 -6.28 -8.01
C LEU A 272 -23.03 -5.84 -7.52
N GLY A 273 -23.87 -5.33 -8.44
CA GLY A 273 -25.28 -4.98 -8.19
C GLY A 273 -25.49 -3.58 -7.62
N LYS A 274 -24.57 -2.66 -7.92
CA LYS A 274 -24.44 -1.32 -7.33
C LYS A 274 -24.41 -0.26 -8.43
N ALA A 275 -24.66 1.01 -8.10
CA ALA A 275 -24.74 2.10 -9.11
C ALA A 275 -23.45 2.20 -9.94
N TRP A 276 -22.31 1.98 -9.29
CA TRP A 276 -20.99 1.90 -9.91
C TRP A 276 -20.79 0.74 -10.89
N ALA A 277 -21.56 -0.33 -10.75
CA ALA A 277 -21.52 -1.47 -11.65
C ALA A 277 -22.43 -1.26 -12.87
N GLN A 278 -23.24 -0.19 -12.91
CA GLN A 278 -24.04 0.12 -14.09
C GLN A 278 -23.14 0.62 -15.22
N LYS A 279 -23.58 0.38 -16.46
CA LYS A 279 -22.90 0.92 -17.64
C LYS A 279 -22.82 2.45 -17.50
N PRO A 280 -21.63 3.06 -17.63
CA PRO A 280 -21.50 4.51 -17.60
C PRO A 280 -22.30 5.15 -18.74
N MET A 281 -22.84 6.35 -18.48
CA MET A 281 -23.49 7.16 -19.51
C MET A 281 -22.47 7.64 -20.54
N ASP A 282 -22.91 7.95 -21.76
CA ASP A 282 -22.00 8.39 -22.84
C ASP A 282 -21.20 9.64 -22.42
N ALA A 283 -21.83 10.59 -21.72
CA ALA A 283 -21.15 11.77 -21.18
C ALA A 283 -20.04 11.44 -20.15
N GLN A 284 -20.23 10.39 -19.34
CA GLN A 284 -19.23 9.92 -18.38
C GLN A 284 -18.04 9.25 -19.10
N LEU A 285 -18.33 8.47 -20.15
CA LEU A 285 -17.32 7.86 -20.99
C LEU A 285 -16.49 8.90 -21.73
N GLU A 286 -17.11 9.96 -22.26
CA GLU A 286 -16.41 11.06 -22.91
C GLU A 286 -15.33 11.69 -22.02
N GLY A 287 -15.59 11.79 -20.71
CA GLY A 287 -14.61 12.27 -19.73
C GLY A 287 -13.36 11.40 -19.70
N ILE A 288 -13.53 10.07 -19.65
CA ILE A 288 -12.43 9.11 -19.67
C ILE A 288 -11.71 9.13 -21.02
N LEU A 289 -12.45 9.24 -22.14
CA LEU A 289 -11.87 9.29 -23.49
C LEU A 289 -10.97 10.52 -23.70
N LYS A 290 -11.16 11.59 -22.93
CA LYS A 290 -10.29 12.77 -22.95
C LYS A 290 -8.96 12.54 -22.22
N CYS A 291 -8.82 11.48 -21.42
CA CYS A 291 -7.62 11.19 -20.64
C CYS A 291 -6.48 10.68 -21.52
N ASN A 292 -5.75 11.58 -22.19
CA ASN A 292 -4.73 11.25 -23.18
C ASN A 292 -3.47 10.57 -22.63
N LYS A 293 -3.25 10.61 -21.31
CA LYS A 293 -2.13 9.92 -20.65
C LYS A 293 -2.53 8.62 -19.97
N LEU A 294 -3.80 8.23 -20.03
CA LEU A 294 -4.31 7.03 -19.38
C LEU A 294 -3.70 5.79 -20.03
N LYS A 295 -2.92 5.04 -19.26
CA LYS A 295 -2.27 3.80 -19.67
C LYS A 295 -2.99 2.56 -19.15
N GLU A 296 -3.61 2.70 -17.98
CA GLU A 296 -4.24 1.61 -17.27
C GLU A 296 -5.64 2.04 -16.80
N LEU A 297 -6.65 1.29 -17.24
CA LEU A 297 -8.03 1.44 -16.80
C LEU A 297 -8.54 0.08 -16.35
N TRP A 298 -8.86 -0.04 -15.07
CA TRP A 298 -9.40 -1.25 -14.46
C TRP A 298 -10.78 -0.92 -13.92
N VAL A 299 -11.81 -1.45 -14.57
CA VAL A 299 -13.21 -1.18 -14.25
C VAL A 299 -14.01 -2.47 -14.31
N ASN A 300 -14.87 -2.68 -13.32
CA ASN A 300 -15.78 -3.82 -13.26
C ASN A 300 -17.21 -3.33 -13.53
N PHE A 301 -17.80 -3.75 -14.65
CA PHE A 301 -19.18 -3.41 -15.00
C PHE A 301 -20.05 -4.67 -15.04
N LEU A 302 -21.33 -4.50 -14.71
CA LEU A 302 -22.36 -5.48 -14.94
C LEU A 302 -23.07 -5.18 -16.26
N PHE A 303 -23.11 -6.18 -17.14
CA PHE A 303 -23.97 -6.15 -18.32
C PHE A 303 -25.19 -7.03 -18.04
N MET A 304 -26.35 -6.40 -17.94
CA MET A 304 -27.63 -7.13 -17.90
C MET A 304 -28.11 -7.31 -19.34
N HIS A 305 -28.15 -8.55 -19.81
CA HIS A 305 -28.71 -8.92 -21.12
C HIS A 305 -29.85 -9.92 -20.88
N GLY A 306 -31.10 -9.45 -20.96
CA GLY A 306 -32.27 -10.27 -20.61
C GLY A 306 -32.32 -10.64 -19.12
N ALA A 307 -32.76 -11.86 -18.79
CA ALA A 307 -32.90 -12.37 -17.42
C ALA A 307 -31.60 -12.94 -16.80
N SER A 308 -30.46 -12.80 -17.49
CA SER A 308 -29.15 -13.30 -17.02
C SER A 308 -28.17 -12.14 -16.78
N VAL A 309 -27.44 -12.23 -15.67
CA VAL A 309 -26.37 -11.29 -15.29
C VAL A 309 -25.04 -11.87 -15.75
N GLN A 310 -24.28 -11.13 -16.56
CA GLN A 310 -22.94 -11.53 -16.99
C GLN A 310 -21.89 -10.52 -16.48
N GLU A 311 -20.80 -11.04 -15.91
CA GLU A 311 -19.65 -10.27 -15.45
C GLU A 311 -18.71 -9.99 -16.63
N CYS A 312 -18.24 -8.75 -16.75
CA CYS A 312 -17.18 -8.39 -17.70
C CYS A 312 -16.16 -7.52 -16.95
N SER A 313 -14.96 -8.05 -16.77
CA SER A 313 -13.81 -7.29 -16.32
C SER A 313 -13.03 -6.78 -17.53
N PHE A 314 -12.67 -5.49 -17.51
CA PHE A 314 -11.84 -4.88 -18.56
C PHE A 314 -10.43 -4.65 -18.04
N ASN A 315 -9.44 -5.11 -18.80
CA ASN A 315 -8.04 -4.80 -18.58
C ASN A 315 -7.40 -4.42 -19.93
N ASN A 316 -7.08 -3.15 -20.11
CA ASN A 316 -6.28 -2.69 -21.25
C ASN A 316 -4.81 -2.59 -20.80
N ASN A 317 -4.05 -3.67 -21.01
CA ASN A 317 -2.60 -3.56 -21.14
C ASN A 317 -2.32 -3.06 -22.56
N LEU A 318 -2.09 -1.74 -22.72
CA LEU A 318 -1.72 -1.13 -24.00
C LEU A 318 -0.27 -1.48 -24.39
N ALA A 319 0.00 -2.77 -24.62
CA ALA A 319 1.21 -3.30 -25.26
C ALA A 319 1.02 -4.78 -25.68
N ALA A 320 0.21 -5.05 -26.70
CA ALA A 320 0.37 -6.11 -27.72
C ALA A 320 -0.96 -6.39 -28.45
N ASP A 321 -0.84 -6.68 -29.75
CA ASP A 321 -1.90 -6.95 -30.74
C ASP A 321 -3.02 -7.91 -30.33
N CYS A 322 -4.21 -7.71 -30.91
CA CYS A 322 -5.09 -8.80 -31.34
C CYS A 322 -6.01 -8.38 -32.49
N ASN A 323 -5.76 -8.95 -33.67
CA ASN A 323 -6.64 -8.92 -34.83
C ASN A 323 -7.63 -10.10 -34.80
N ALA A 324 -8.89 -9.80 -35.12
CA ALA A 324 -9.96 -10.63 -35.69
C ALA A 324 -10.53 -11.84 -34.92
N ILE A 325 -11.84 -11.79 -34.60
CA ILE A 325 -12.78 -12.90 -34.87
C ILE A 325 -14.13 -12.34 -35.35
N SER A 326 -14.60 -12.93 -36.45
CA SER A 326 -15.85 -12.69 -37.16
C SER A 326 -17.07 -13.38 -36.56
N LYS A 327 -18.24 -12.72 -36.70
CA LYS A 327 -19.58 -13.28 -36.92
C LYS A 327 -19.88 -14.68 -36.34
N THR A 328 -20.46 -14.73 -35.14
CA THR A 328 -21.80 -15.30 -34.81
C THR A 328 -21.90 -15.47 -33.29
N GLN A 329 -23.02 -14.99 -32.70
CA GLN A 329 -23.49 -15.31 -31.34
C GLN A 329 -22.44 -15.32 -30.21
N ALA A 330 -21.92 -14.16 -29.85
CA ALA A 330 -21.44 -13.80 -28.52
C ALA A 330 -20.98 -12.34 -28.60
N SER A 331 -21.60 -11.43 -27.86
CA SER A 331 -21.19 -10.02 -27.89
C SER A 331 -20.76 -9.56 -26.51
N ALA A 332 -19.60 -10.06 -26.08
CA ALA A 332 -18.74 -9.34 -25.14
C ALA A 332 -18.11 -8.17 -25.93
N ILE A 333 -18.47 -6.94 -25.59
CA ILE A 333 -17.92 -5.75 -26.25
C ILE A 333 -16.58 -5.45 -25.59
N VAL A 334 -15.48 -5.71 -26.30
CA VAL A 334 -14.13 -5.25 -25.97
C VAL A 334 -13.97 -3.82 -26.48
N PHE A 335 -13.68 -2.85 -25.60
CA PHE A 335 -13.23 -1.52 -26.03
C PHE A 335 -11.70 -1.52 -26.16
N VAL A 336 -11.22 -1.74 -27.39
CA VAL A 336 -9.83 -1.47 -27.77
C VAL A 336 -9.72 0.02 -28.11
N MET A 337 -9.03 0.81 -27.28
CA MET A 337 -8.64 2.18 -27.66
C MET A 337 -7.27 2.14 -28.35
N GLN A 338 -7.25 2.16 -29.69
CA GLN A 338 -6.06 2.54 -30.45
C GLN A 338 -6.11 4.05 -30.72
N GLN A 339 -5.23 4.83 -30.07
CA GLN A 339 -4.90 6.17 -30.54
C GLN A 339 -3.90 6.04 -31.70
N GLN A 340 -4.34 6.24 -32.93
CA GLN A 340 -3.43 6.55 -34.03
C GLN A 340 -3.04 8.03 -33.94
N GLY A 341 -1.76 8.30 -33.74
CA GLY A 341 -1.21 9.66 -33.81
C GLY A 341 -1.34 10.20 -35.23
N CYS A 342 -1.90 11.40 -35.35
CA CYS A 342 -1.75 12.19 -36.58
C CYS A 342 -0.37 12.86 -36.56
N THR A 343 0.34 12.75 -37.68
CA THR A 343 1.63 13.40 -38.00
C THR A 343 1.54 14.91 -38.03
#